data_AF-A0A941KIR4-F1
#
_entry.id   AF-A0A941KIR4-F1
#
_cell.length_a   1.000
_cell.length_b   1.000
_cell.length_c   1.000
_cell.angle_alpha   90.00
_cell.angle_beta   90.00
_cell.angle_gamma   90.00
#
_symmetry.space_group_name_H-M   'P 1'
#
loop_
_entity.id
_entity.type
_entity.pdbx_description
1 polymer ?
#
loop_
_entity_poly.entity_id
_entity_poly.type
_entity_poly.pdbx_seq_one_letter_code
_entity_poly.pdbx_strand_id
1 'polypeptide(L)'
;MTEQRKDDTPFEGLSWGELLKQYRFTRKMKQMALAEDLGVTQAMVSRWESDRVLPGREMQTRILELVRPEDLSSPVVGWRQFIAEMPAIGAVIDETGVFENVSAGFIREMKCSEQDLVSKRVEEVFEGDLPALFSSLKNHGLFDERIETVESVDIFSCRRNSGSRSEIPVHCMSWWRRGEDQRPRWILNGAKITSEEFRALRQELGGQIRVLEEIVGLQGGQAW
;
A
#
# COMPACT_ATOMS: atom_id res chain seq x y z
N MET A 1 34.46 2.29 -13.06
CA MET A 1 33.79 3.50 -13.57
C MET A 1 32.38 3.11 -13.91
N THR A 2 31.45 3.35 -12.99
CA THR A 2 30.04 2.97 -13.14
C THR A 2 29.39 4.00 -14.05
N GLU A 3 28.81 3.52 -15.15
CA GLU A 3 28.10 4.31 -16.15
C GLU A 3 26.85 4.89 -15.47
N GLN A 4 26.87 6.19 -15.13
CA GLN A 4 25.67 6.89 -14.68
C GLN A 4 24.64 6.80 -15.80
N ARG A 5 23.57 6.04 -15.60
CA ARG A 5 22.41 6.11 -16.49
C ARG A 5 21.90 7.54 -16.46
N LYS A 6 21.62 8.07 -17.65
CA LYS A 6 21.29 9.48 -17.89
C LYS A 6 20.00 9.95 -17.21
N ASP A 7 19.32 9.03 -16.52
CA ASP A 7 17.97 9.16 -16.00
C ASP A 7 17.91 9.04 -14.45
N ASP A 8 19.03 8.72 -13.80
CA ASP A 8 19.07 8.46 -12.36
C ASP A 8 19.31 9.76 -11.56
N THR A 9 18.49 9.99 -10.53
CA THR A 9 18.74 11.04 -9.53
C THR A 9 19.93 10.63 -8.64
N PRO A 10 20.56 11.54 -7.87
CA PRO A 10 21.58 11.16 -6.88
C PRO A 10 21.02 10.31 -5.72
N PHE A 11 19.70 10.11 -5.69
CA PHE A 11 19.03 9.21 -4.75
C PHE A 11 18.85 7.85 -5.45
N GLU A 12 19.52 6.82 -4.93
CA GLU A 12 19.56 5.50 -5.57
C GLU A 12 18.15 4.96 -5.87
N GLY A 13 17.91 4.63 -7.14
CA GLY A 13 16.67 3.98 -7.59
C GLY A 13 15.47 4.91 -7.82
N LEU A 14 15.60 6.23 -7.67
CA LEU A 14 14.50 7.18 -7.91
C LEU A 14 14.62 7.90 -9.25
N SER A 15 13.51 7.94 -10.00
CA SER A 15 13.36 8.82 -11.16
C SER A 15 13.16 10.29 -10.73
N TRP A 16 13.38 11.22 -11.67
CA TRP A 16 13.09 12.65 -11.43
C TRP A 16 11.61 12.91 -11.16
N GLY A 17 10.72 12.19 -11.83
CA GLY A 17 9.28 12.31 -11.61
C GLY A 17 8.85 11.78 -10.24
N GLU A 18 9.44 10.67 -9.79
CA GLU A 18 9.24 10.12 -8.46
C GLU A 18 9.74 11.09 -7.38
N LEU A 19 10.96 11.63 -7.54
CA LEU A 19 11.54 12.61 -6.64
C LEU A 19 10.60 13.81 -6.38
N LEU A 20 10.06 14.40 -7.46
CA LEU A 20 9.17 15.57 -7.36
C LEU A 20 7.82 15.22 -6.74
N LYS A 21 7.25 14.05 -7.08
CA LYS A 21 6.00 13.56 -6.46
C LYS A 21 6.18 13.37 -4.96
N GLN A 22 7.29 12.75 -4.55
CA GLN A 22 7.58 12.49 -3.14
C GLN A 22 7.68 13.80 -2.36
N TYR A 23 8.53 14.72 -2.82
CA TYR A 23 8.67 16.05 -2.23
C TYR A 23 7.30 16.74 -2.09
N ARG A 24 6.53 16.74 -3.17
CA ARG A 24 5.24 17.41 -3.22
C ARG A 24 4.22 16.78 -2.24
N PHE A 25 4.17 15.46 -2.14
CA PHE A 25 3.22 14.79 -1.23
C PHE A 25 3.61 14.92 0.24
N THR A 26 4.91 14.81 0.57
CA THR A 26 5.42 15.04 1.93
C THR A 26 4.99 16.42 2.45
N ARG A 27 5.03 17.44 1.58
CA ARG A 27 4.65 18.82 1.92
C ARG A 27 3.18 19.17 1.66
N LYS A 28 2.33 18.20 1.28
CA LYS A 28 0.92 18.42 0.92
C LYS A 28 0.71 19.51 -0.13
N MET A 29 1.64 19.61 -1.07
CA MET A 29 1.65 20.63 -2.12
C MET A 29 0.87 20.19 -3.35
N LYS A 30 0.28 21.15 -4.06
CA LYS A 30 -0.27 20.95 -5.41
C LYS A 30 0.83 21.20 -6.45
N GLN A 31 0.70 20.66 -7.65
CA GLN A 31 1.69 20.85 -8.73
C GLN A 31 1.94 22.33 -9.04
N MET A 32 0.90 23.17 -8.94
CA MET A 32 1.00 24.61 -9.16
C MET A 32 1.90 25.29 -8.12
N ALA A 33 1.82 24.88 -6.85
CA ALA A 33 2.68 25.43 -5.79
C ALA A 33 4.15 25.05 -6.01
N LEU A 34 4.42 23.80 -6.40
CA LEU A 34 5.79 23.38 -6.76
C LEU A 34 6.31 24.12 -8.01
N ALA A 35 5.43 24.41 -8.97
CA ALA A 35 5.78 25.16 -10.17
C ALA A 35 6.16 26.61 -9.82
N GLU A 36 5.42 27.24 -8.89
CA GLU A 36 5.74 28.57 -8.35
C GLU A 36 7.10 28.59 -7.66
N ASP A 37 7.39 27.61 -6.79
CA ASP A 37 8.68 27.49 -6.09
C ASP A 37 9.87 27.32 -7.06
N LEU A 38 9.67 26.58 -8.14
CA LEU A 38 10.68 26.35 -9.18
C LEU A 38 10.70 27.45 -10.25
N GLY A 39 9.74 28.38 -10.24
CA GLY A 39 9.61 29.43 -11.26
C GLY A 39 9.31 28.88 -12.66
N VAL A 40 8.50 27.82 -12.76
CA VAL A 40 8.11 27.17 -14.01
C VAL A 40 6.59 27.04 -14.13
N THR A 41 6.11 26.49 -15.25
CA THR A 41 4.67 26.24 -15.43
C THR A 41 4.25 24.92 -14.79
N GLN A 42 3.01 24.84 -14.30
CA GLN A 42 2.41 23.60 -13.79
C GLN A 42 2.46 22.47 -14.83
N ALA A 43 2.30 22.79 -16.12
CA ALA A 43 2.42 21.83 -17.21
C ALA A 43 3.82 21.21 -17.33
N MET A 44 4.88 21.97 -17.03
CA MET A 44 6.25 21.45 -17.00
C MET A 44 6.44 20.49 -15.83
N VAL A 45 5.98 20.86 -14.63
CA VAL A 45 6.01 19.97 -13.45
C VAL A 45 5.23 18.69 -13.72
N SER A 46 4.05 18.77 -14.33
CA SER A 46 3.27 17.58 -14.70
C SER A 46 4.03 16.65 -15.68
N ARG A 47 4.75 17.21 -16.66
CA ARG A 47 5.54 16.42 -17.61
C ARG A 47 6.73 15.73 -16.91
N TRP A 48 7.38 16.43 -16.00
CA TRP A 48 8.47 15.87 -15.19
C TRP A 48 7.97 14.78 -14.24
N GLU A 49 6.88 15.02 -13.50
CA GLU A 49 6.27 14.02 -12.61
C GLU A 49 5.81 12.75 -13.34
N SER A 50 5.49 12.86 -14.64
CA SER A 50 5.13 11.72 -15.49
C SER A 50 6.31 11.03 -16.19
N ASP A 51 7.55 11.47 -15.92
CA ASP A 51 8.78 11.03 -16.58
C ASP A 51 8.75 11.16 -18.12
N ARG A 52 7.82 11.95 -18.67
CA ARG A 52 7.69 12.22 -20.12
C ARG A 52 8.79 13.14 -20.64
N VAL A 53 9.28 14.02 -19.77
CA VAL A 53 10.34 14.99 -20.08
C VAL A 53 11.24 15.05 -18.86
N LEU A 54 12.55 15.06 -19.09
CA LEU A 54 13.52 15.28 -18.01
C LEU A 54 13.72 16.77 -17.74
N PRO A 55 13.89 17.19 -16.48
CA PRO A 55 14.34 18.55 -16.19
C PRO A 55 15.72 18.78 -16.81
N GLY A 56 15.95 19.98 -17.36
CA GLY A 56 17.28 20.36 -17.84
C GLY A 56 18.29 20.45 -16.69
N ARG A 57 19.59 20.38 -16.98
CA ARG A 57 20.65 20.31 -15.93
C ARG A 57 20.57 21.41 -14.87
N GLU A 58 20.34 22.66 -15.29
CA GLU A 58 20.20 23.78 -14.35
C GLU A 58 18.99 23.58 -13.42
N MET A 59 17.88 23.07 -13.97
CA MET A 59 16.69 22.75 -13.19
C MET A 59 16.90 21.55 -12.27
N GLN A 60 17.65 20.55 -12.70
CA GLN A 60 18.04 19.43 -11.84
C GLN A 60 18.79 19.92 -10.60
N THR A 61 19.75 20.84 -10.76
CA THR A 61 20.44 21.46 -9.62
C THR A 61 19.48 22.18 -8.69
N ARG A 62 18.57 23.01 -9.22
CA ARG A 62 17.57 23.72 -8.41
C ARG A 62 16.62 22.77 -7.66
N ILE A 63 16.21 21.68 -8.30
CA ILE A 63 15.38 20.64 -7.67
C ILE A 63 16.17 19.98 -6.53
N LEU A 64 17.46 19.66 -6.73
CA LEU A 64 18.29 19.05 -5.68
C LEU A 64 18.61 20.00 -4.53
N GLU A 65 18.66 21.31 -4.76
CA GLU A 65 18.78 22.32 -3.70
C GLU A 65 17.48 22.49 -2.91
N LEU A 66 16.33 22.32 -3.58
CA LEU A 66 15.00 22.43 -2.99
C LEU A 66 14.66 21.21 -2.13
N VAL A 67 15.00 20.02 -2.62
CA VAL A 67 14.66 18.73 -2.01
C VAL A 67 15.70 18.37 -0.97
N ARG A 68 15.29 18.30 0.30
CA ARG A 68 16.15 17.75 1.36
C ARG A 68 15.95 16.25 1.52
N PRO A 69 16.93 15.50 2.06
CA PRO A 69 16.74 14.08 2.38
C PRO A 69 15.52 13.82 3.26
N GLU A 70 15.17 14.75 4.16
CA GLU A 70 13.96 14.63 5.00
C GLU A 70 12.66 14.85 4.23
N ASP A 71 12.70 15.52 3.07
CA ASP A 71 11.52 15.65 2.19
C ASP A 71 11.27 14.38 1.36
N LEU A 72 12.30 13.55 1.26
CA LEU A 72 12.31 12.25 0.60
C LEU A 72 12.02 11.09 1.55
N SER A 73 11.72 11.38 2.82
CA SER A 73 10.88 10.49 3.62
C SER A 73 9.48 10.54 3.02
N SER A 74 9.36 9.81 1.92
CA SER A 74 8.17 9.78 1.10
C SER A 74 6.96 9.34 1.93
N PRO A 75 5.73 9.73 1.59
CA PRO A 75 4.56 8.94 1.97
C PRO A 75 4.60 7.50 1.41
N VAL A 76 5.56 7.17 0.53
CA VAL A 76 5.99 5.82 0.11
C VAL A 76 7.05 5.21 1.06
N VAL A 77 7.82 6.01 1.80
CA VAL A 77 8.80 5.60 2.82
C VAL A 77 8.20 5.87 4.19
N GLY A 78 7.41 4.92 4.65
CA GLY A 78 6.83 5.00 5.99
C GLY A 78 5.38 4.55 6.08
N TRP A 79 4.72 4.18 4.99
CA TRP A 79 3.41 3.52 5.12
C TRP A 79 3.54 2.17 5.82
N ARG A 80 4.63 1.39 5.59
CA ARG A 80 4.92 0.19 6.41
C ARG A 80 5.13 0.56 7.87
N GLN A 81 5.90 1.60 8.15
CA GLN A 81 6.11 2.08 9.53
C GLN A 81 4.80 2.58 10.17
N PHE A 82 3.98 3.29 9.40
CA PHE A 82 2.66 3.75 9.82
C PHE A 82 1.76 2.57 10.15
N ILE A 83 1.67 1.56 9.27
CA ILE A 83 0.93 0.32 9.53
C ILE A 83 1.49 -0.36 10.79
N ALA A 84 2.82 -0.49 10.94
CA ALA A 84 3.46 -1.09 12.11
C ALA A 84 3.05 -0.40 13.43
N GLU A 85 2.97 0.94 13.40
CA GLU A 85 2.61 1.78 14.54
C GLU A 85 1.10 1.87 14.82
N MET A 86 0.25 1.36 13.92
CA MET A 86 -1.19 1.45 14.09
C MET A 86 -1.68 0.72 15.35
N PRO A 87 -2.57 1.34 16.15
CA PRO A 87 -3.15 0.69 17.32
C PRO A 87 -4.19 -0.38 16.94
N ALA A 88 -4.73 -0.32 15.72
CA ALA A 88 -5.71 -1.26 15.16
C ALA A 88 -5.01 -2.47 14.50
N ILE A 89 -5.78 -3.44 14.00
CA ILE A 89 -5.25 -4.59 13.27
C ILE A 89 -4.78 -4.09 11.90
N GLY A 90 -3.48 -4.16 11.62
CA GLY A 90 -2.90 -3.69 10.37
C GLY A 90 -1.87 -4.66 9.83
N ALA A 91 -1.85 -4.91 8.53
CA ALA A 91 -0.85 -5.77 7.90
C ALA A 91 -0.54 -5.34 6.48
N VAL A 92 0.67 -5.71 6.05
CA VAL A 92 1.17 -5.56 4.69
C VAL A 92 1.52 -6.95 4.19
N ILE A 93 0.87 -7.35 3.10
CA ILE A 93 0.96 -8.71 2.57
C ILE A 93 1.29 -8.62 1.07
N ASP A 94 2.26 -9.39 0.61
CA ASP A 94 2.61 -9.42 -0.81
C ASP A 94 1.64 -10.25 -1.68
N GLU A 95 1.82 -10.20 -2.99
CA GLU A 95 1.01 -10.93 -3.98
C GLU A 95 1.09 -12.47 -3.85
N THR A 96 2.08 -12.97 -3.10
CA THR A 96 2.27 -14.39 -2.83
C THR A 96 1.63 -14.83 -1.51
N GLY A 97 1.17 -13.87 -0.70
CA GLY A 97 0.53 -14.09 0.59
C GLY A 97 1.50 -14.01 1.76
N VAL A 98 2.72 -13.48 1.58
CA VAL A 98 3.70 -13.35 2.67
C VAL A 98 3.47 -12.03 3.41
N PHE A 99 3.42 -12.10 4.75
CA PHE A 99 3.42 -10.90 5.59
C PHE A 99 4.78 -10.21 5.52
N GLU A 100 4.83 -8.98 5.01
CA GLU A 100 6.02 -8.13 5.07
C GLU A 100 6.07 -7.32 6.36
N ASN A 101 4.90 -6.93 6.89
CA ASN A 101 4.80 -6.10 8.07
C ASN A 101 3.43 -6.27 8.76
N VAL A 102 3.40 -6.09 10.08
CA VAL A 102 2.19 -6.18 10.90
C VAL A 102 2.19 -5.11 11.98
N SER A 103 1.01 -4.64 12.38
CA SER A 103 0.86 -3.63 13.41
C SER A 103 1.00 -4.18 14.83
N ALA A 104 1.36 -3.33 15.78
CA ALA A 104 1.31 -3.65 17.21
C ALA A 104 -0.10 -4.09 17.66
N GLY A 105 -1.15 -3.50 17.08
CA GLY A 105 -2.54 -3.92 17.32
C GLY A 105 -2.83 -5.34 16.83
N PHE A 106 -2.32 -5.73 15.66
CA PHE A 106 -2.47 -7.07 15.11
C PHE A 106 -1.84 -8.11 16.06
N ILE A 107 -0.58 -7.89 16.42
CA ILE A 107 0.19 -8.75 17.33
C ILE A 107 -0.55 -8.94 18.65
N ARG A 108 -1.05 -7.83 19.24
CA ARG A 108 -1.78 -7.83 20.51
C ARG A 108 -3.09 -8.64 20.43
N GLU A 109 -3.90 -8.42 19.41
CA GLU A 109 -5.20 -9.12 19.30
C GLU A 109 -5.04 -10.61 18.99
N MET A 110 -4.06 -10.99 18.15
CA MET A 110 -3.79 -12.40 17.86
C MET A 110 -3.02 -13.11 18.99
N LYS A 111 -2.39 -12.33 19.89
CA LYS A 111 -1.52 -12.82 20.97
C LYS A 111 -0.39 -13.68 20.42
N CYS A 112 0.29 -13.15 19.41
CA CYS A 112 1.47 -13.75 18.78
C CYS A 112 2.64 -12.76 18.84
N SER A 113 3.80 -13.11 18.28
CA SER A 113 4.91 -12.19 18.07
C SER A 113 5.04 -11.82 16.60
N GLU A 114 5.77 -10.73 16.30
CA GLU A 114 6.08 -10.36 14.91
C GLU A 114 6.78 -11.49 14.14
N GLN A 115 7.67 -12.24 14.81
CA GLN A 115 8.42 -13.37 14.22
C GLN A 115 7.53 -14.56 13.85
N ASP A 116 6.35 -14.68 14.49
CA ASP A 116 5.39 -15.71 14.15
C ASP A 116 4.62 -15.39 12.85
N LEU A 117 4.64 -14.12 12.40
CA LEU A 117 3.87 -13.62 11.27
C LEU A 117 4.75 -13.19 10.10
N VAL A 118 5.72 -12.29 10.33
CA VAL A 118 6.54 -11.71 9.27
C VAL A 118 7.35 -12.79 8.57
N SER A 119 7.44 -12.70 7.24
CA SER A 119 8.03 -13.71 6.35
C SER A 119 7.30 -15.06 6.32
N LYS A 120 6.11 -15.18 6.94
CA LYS A 120 5.24 -16.36 6.81
C LYS A 120 4.13 -16.10 5.83
N ARG A 121 3.64 -17.17 5.19
CA ARG A 121 2.48 -17.09 4.31
C ARG A 121 1.20 -17.06 5.14
N VAL A 122 0.16 -16.35 4.67
CA VAL A 122 -1.15 -16.26 5.32
C VAL A 122 -1.69 -17.65 5.67
N GLU A 123 -1.61 -18.60 4.74
CA GLU A 123 -2.08 -19.98 4.93
C GLU A 123 -1.22 -20.85 5.86
N GLU A 124 0.02 -20.44 6.16
CA GLU A 124 0.87 -21.16 7.12
C GLU A 124 0.46 -20.84 8.56
N VAL A 125 0.03 -19.60 8.81
CA VAL A 125 -0.26 -19.08 10.15
C VAL A 125 -1.76 -19.05 10.46
N PHE A 126 -2.58 -18.77 9.45
CA PHE A 126 -4.02 -18.62 9.60
C PHE A 126 -4.80 -19.70 8.86
N GLU A 127 -6.02 -19.93 9.34
CA GLU A 127 -7.01 -20.77 8.69
C GLU A 127 -8.36 -20.06 8.60
N GLY A 128 -9.25 -20.57 7.76
CA GLY A 128 -10.59 -20.00 7.58
C GLY A 128 -10.58 -18.72 6.77
N ASP A 129 -11.14 -17.65 7.34
CA ASP A 129 -11.52 -16.47 6.58
C ASP A 129 -10.32 -15.68 6.02
N LEU A 130 -9.20 -15.54 6.74
CA LEU A 130 -8.09 -14.71 6.26
C LEU A 130 -7.40 -15.30 5.00
N PRO A 131 -7.06 -16.61 4.93
CA PRO A 131 -6.61 -17.22 3.68
C PRO A 131 -7.66 -17.18 2.55
N ALA A 132 -8.95 -17.33 2.89
CA ALA A 132 -10.04 -17.22 1.93
C ALA A 132 -10.16 -15.80 1.37
N LEU A 133 -10.01 -14.78 2.23
CA LEU A 133 -9.99 -13.37 1.87
C LEU A 133 -8.85 -13.07 0.91
N PHE A 134 -7.62 -13.51 1.24
CA PHE A 134 -6.47 -13.36 0.34
C PHE A 134 -6.76 -13.93 -1.05
N SER A 135 -7.31 -15.15 -1.11
CA SER A 135 -7.67 -15.81 -2.36
C SER A 135 -8.75 -15.04 -3.13
N SER A 136 -9.75 -14.51 -2.41
CA SER A 136 -10.83 -13.70 -2.98
C SER A 136 -10.29 -12.39 -3.56
N LEU A 137 -9.52 -11.63 -2.79
CA LEU A 137 -8.89 -10.38 -3.23
C LEU A 137 -8.01 -10.59 -4.47
N LYS A 138 -7.25 -11.69 -4.51
CA LYS A 138 -6.48 -12.07 -5.69
C LYS A 138 -7.36 -12.34 -6.91
N ASN A 139 -8.43 -13.12 -6.76
CA ASN A 139 -9.36 -13.43 -7.85
C ASN A 139 -10.13 -12.21 -8.34
N HIS A 140 -10.42 -11.26 -7.46
CA HIS A 140 -11.05 -9.98 -7.79
C HIS A 140 -10.06 -8.96 -8.37
N GLY A 141 -8.77 -9.30 -8.46
CA GLY A 141 -7.76 -8.47 -9.12
C GLY A 141 -7.20 -7.33 -8.25
N LEU A 142 -7.15 -7.50 -6.92
CA LEU A 142 -6.47 -6.53 -6.04
C LEU A 142 -5.00 -6.36 -6.44
N PHE A 143 -4.31 -7.47 -6.71
CA PHE A 143 -2.91 -7.46 -7.16
C PHE A 143 -2.77 -7.16 -8.66
N ASP A 144 -3.86 -7.14 -9.42
CA ASP A 144 -3.88 -6.68 -10.81
C ASP A 144 -4.32 -5.22 -10.93
N GLU A 145 -4.47 -4.51 -9.80
CA GLU A 145 -4.91 -3.12 -9.72
C GLU A 145 -6.27 -2.89 -10.40
N ARG A 146 -7.17 -3.88 -10.32
CA ARG A 146 -8.54 -3.80 -10.88
C ARG A 146 -9.57 -3.30 -9.88
N ILE A 147 -9.32 -3.50 -8.60
CA ILE A 147 -10.15 -3.04 -7.49
C ILE A 147 -9.31 -2.11 -6.63
N GLU A 148 -9.89 -1.02 -6.17
CA GLU A 148 -9.18 -0.04 -5.32
C GLU A 148 -9.37 -0.38 -3.85
N THR A 149 -10.62 -0.64 -3.44
CA THR A 149 -10.99 -0.83 -2.05
C THR A 149 -12.03 -1.94 -1.88
N VAL A 150 -11.81 -2.80 -0.88
CA VAL A 150 -12.69 -3.91 -0.51
C VAL A 150 -12.94 -3.89 1.00
N GLU A 151 -14.20 -3.96 1.38
CA GLU A 151 -14.64 -4.18 2.75
C GLU A 151 -14.83 -5.68 2.99
N SER A 152 -14.41 -6.17 4.16
CA SER A 152 -14.60 -7.58 4.53
C SER A 152 -14.88 -7.73 6.02
N VAL A 153 -15.67 -8.74 6.39
CA VAL A 153 -15.98 -9.03 7.80
C VAL A 153 -15.63 -10.47 8.07
N ASP A 154 -14.61 -10.73 8.88
CA ASP A 154 -13.88 -12.00 8.91
C ASP A 154 -13.75 -12.57 10.33
N ILE A 155 -13.51 -13.87 10.44
CA ILE A 155 -12.96 -14.49 11.66
C ILE A 155 -11.48 -14.81 11.44
N PHE A 156 -10.60 -14.06 12.11
CA PHE A 156 -9.17 -14.33 12.06
C PHE A 156 -8.84 -15.47 13.01
N SER A 157 -8.40 -16.59 12.44
CA SER A 157 -8.11 -17.83 13.15
C SER A 157 -6.63 -18.15 13.06
N CYS A 158 -5.86 -17.79 14.10
CA CYS A 158 -4.41 -18.01 14.14
C CYS A 158 -4.09 -19.33 14.83
N ARG A 159 -3.25 -20.13 14.17
CA ARG A 159 -2.61 -21.32 14.76
C ARG A 159 -1.44 -20.86 15.62
N ARG A 160 -1.42 -21.25 16.89
CA ARG A 160 -0.25 -20.99 17.76
C ARG A 160 0.66 -22.20 17.81
N ASN A 161 1.96 -21.95 17.96
CA ASN A 161 2.98 -22.99 18.14
C ASN A 161 2.71 -23.89 19.37
N SER A 162 1.96 -23.40 20.36
CA SER A 162 1.54 -24.17 21.54
C SER A 162 0.35 -25.11 21.29
N GLY A 163 -0.19 -25.17 20.06
CA GLY A 163 -1.40 -25.93 19.70
C GLY A 163 -2.72 -25.26 20.10
N SER A 164 -2.67 -24.10 20.77
CA SER A 164 -3.85 -23.30 21.08
C SER A 164 -4.29 -22.46 19.87
N ARG A 165 -5.60 -22.22 19.76
CA ARG A 165 -6.22 -21.45 18.67
C ARG A 165 -6.75 -20.12 19.19
N SER A 166 -6.53 -19.05 18.43
CA SER A 166 -7.12 -17.73 18.71
C SER A 166 -8.07 -17.36 17.60
N GLU A 167 -9.32 -17.06 17.94
CA GLU A 167 -10.33 -16.59 17.01
C GLU A 167 -10.83 -15.22 17.44
N ILE A 168 -10.77 -14.26 16.52
CA ILE A 168 -11.33 -12.93 16.73
C ILE A 168 -12.19 -12.55 15.51
N PRO A 169 -13.42 -12.03 15.72
CA PRO A 169 -14.17 -11.38 14.67
C PRO A 169 -13.57 -10.01 14.35
N VAL A 170 -13.40 -9.70 13.06
CA VAL A 170 -12.75 -8.48 12.58
C VAL A 170 -13.57 -7.88 11.45
N HIS A 171 -13.71 -6.56 11.43
CA HIS A 171 -14.19 -5.81 10.27
C HIS A 171 -12.99 -5.10 9.64
N CYS A 172 -12.73 -5.37 8.36
CA CYS A 172 -11.55 -4.90 7.64
C CYS A 172 -11.91 -4.04 6.42
N MET A 173 -10.96 -3.17 6.11
CA MET A 173 -10.81 -2.50 4.82
C MET A 173 -9.49 -2.94 4.20
N SER A 174 -9.55 -3.30 2.92
CA SER A 174 -8.43 -3.78 2.14
C SER A 174 -8.25 -2.91 0.90
N TRP A 175 -7.01 -2.52 0.62
CA TRP A 175 -6.64 -1.80 -0.61
C TRP A 175 -5.24 -2.21 -1.04
N TRP A 176 -4.81 -1.78 -2.22
CA TRP A 176 -3.46 -2.05 -2.70
C TRP A 176 -2.56 -0.81 -2.69
N ARG A 177 -1.25 -1.04 -2.58
CA ARG A 177 -0.19 -0.05 -2.83
C ARG A 177 0.96 -0.71 -3.58
N ARG A 178 1.69 0.03 -4.41
CA ARG A 178 2.98 -0.45 -4.94
C ARG A 178 4.05 -0.32 -3.86
N GLY A 179 4.81 -1.39 -3.67
CA GLY A 179 6.05 -1.37 -2.89
C GLY A 179 7.19 -0.70 -3.65
N GLU A 180 8.35 -0.60 -3.02
CA GLU A 180 9.60 -0.06 -3.59
C GLU A 180 10.08 -0.85 -4.81
N ASP A 181 9.70 -2.12 -4.89
CA ASP A 181 9.94 -3.01 -6.03
C ASP A 181 8.90 -2.84 -7.16
N GLN A 182 8.04 -1.82 -7.08
CA GLN A 182 6.93 -1.53 -7.97
C GLN A 182 5.87 -2.63 -8.05
N ARG A 183 5.93 -3.65 -7.19
CA ARG A 183 4.95 -4.73 -7.14
C ARG A 183 3.82 -4.40 -6.17
N PRO A 184 2.60 -4.89 -6.44
CA PRO A 184 1.44 -4.63 -5.60
C PRO A 184 1.61 -5.30 -4.22
N ARG A 185 1.11 -4.63 -3.19
CA ARG A 185 0.98 -5.11 -1.82
C ARG A 185 -0.45 -4.89 -1.37
N TRP A 186 -1.00 -5.89 -0.70
CA TRP A 186 -2.26 -5.79 0.00
C TRP A 186 -2.02 -5.11 1.35
N ILE A 187 -2.71 -3.99 1.55
CA ILE A 187 -2.82 -3.31 2.82
C ILE A 187 -4.13 -3.73 3.47
N LEU A 188 -4.02 -4.39 4.62
CA LEU A 188 -5.15 -4.78 5.44
C LEU A 188 -5.19 -3.86 6.66
N ASN A 189 -6.35 -3.28 6.92
CA ASN A 189 -6.64 -2.55 8.14
C ASN A 189 -7.99 -3.00 8.70
N GLY A 190 -8.06 -3.33 9.97
CA GLY A 190 -9.30 -3.77 10.59
C GLY A 190 -9.38 -3.46 12.06
N ALA A 191 -10.59 -3.62 12.58
CA ALA A 191 -10.89 -3.52 13.99
C ALA A 191 -11.56 -4.80 14.45
N LYS A 192 -11.19 -5.24 15.66
CA LYS A 192 -11.91 -6.32 16.33
C LYS A 192 -13.32 -5.83 16.66
N ILE A 193 -14.29 -6.68 16.36
CA ILE A 193 -15.71 -6.43 16.63
C ILE A 193 -16.27 -7.55 17.49
N THR A 194 -17.48 -7.34 18.01
CA THR A 194 -18.22 -8.36 18.75
C THR A 194 -18.78 -9.44 17.81
N SER A 195 -19.10 -10.61 18.35
CA SER A 195 -19.77 -11.68 17.58
C SER A 195 -21.18 -11.30 17.13
N GLU A 196 -21.82 -10.33 17.77
CA GLU A 196 -23.12 -9.80 17.34
C GLU A 196 -22.95 -8.90 16.12
N GLU A 197 -22.03 -7.93 16.18
CA GLU A 197 -21.68 -7.07 15.05
C GLU A 197 -21.21 -7.89 13.85
N PHE A 198 -20.39 -8.92 14.07
CA PHE A 198 -19.93 -9.81 12.99
C PHE A 198 -21.10 -10.45 12.25
N ARG A 199 -22.08 -11.01 12.98
CA ARG A 199 -23.24 -11.66 12.36
C ARG A 199 -24.10 -10.66 11.60
N ALA A 200 -24.34 -9.48 12.19
CA ALA A 200 -25.13 -8.43 11.55
C ALA A 200 -24.47 -7.92 10.26
N LEU A 201 -23.18 -7.57 10.33
CA LEU A 201 -22.44 -7.06 9.18
C LEU A 201 -22.26 -8.13 8.09
N ARG A 202 -21.90 -9.37 8.44
CA ARG A 202 -21.77 -10.47 7.46
C ARG A 202 -23.10 -10.74 6.73
N GLN A 203 -24.23 -10.58 7.42
CA GLN A 203 -25.55 -10.65 6.80
C GLN A 203 -25.82 -9.46 5.87
N GLU A 204 -25.47 -8.24 6.29
CA GLU A 204 -25.62 -7.02 5.47
C GLU A 204 -24.76 -7.06 4.20
N LEU A 205 -23.52 -7.53 4.31
CA LEU A 205 -22.60 -7.73 3.20
C LEU A 205 -23.09 -8.80 2.20
N GLY A 206 -23.95 -9.73 2.63
CA GLY A 206 -24.41 -10.85 1.82
C GLY A 206 -23.31 -11.90 1.52
N GLY A 207 -22.18 -11.84 2.23
CA GLY A 207 -20.99 -12.63 1.97
C GLY A 207 -19.80 -12.17 2.81
N GLN A 208 -18.59 -12.63 2.45
CA GLN A 208 -17.35 -12.22 3.13
C GLN A 208 -16.93 -10.81 2.80
N ILE A 209 -17.08 -10.42 1.53
CA ILE A 209 -16.53 -9.18 0.98
C ILE A 209 -17.59 -8.37 0.24
N ARG A 210 -17.37 -7.06 0.19
CA ARG A 210 -18.02 -6.13 -0.73
C ARG A 210 -16.94 -5.27 -1.38
N VAL A 211 -16.87 -5.31 -2.70
CA VAL A 211 -16.02 -4.38 -3.47
C VAL A 211 -16.68 -3.02 -3.44
N LEU A 212 -15.97 -2.01 -2.94
CA LEU A 212 -16.50 -0.65 -2.81
C LEU A 212 -16.17 0.20 -4.03
N GLU A 213 -14.99 0.02 -4.60
CA GLU A 213 -14.50 0.78 -5.76
C GLU A 213 -13.77 -0.13 -6.74
N GLU A 214 -14.25 -0.16 -7.98
CA GLU A 214 -13.57 -0.78 -9.12
C GLU A 214 -12.84 0.29 -9.93
N ILE A 215 -11.66 -0.04 -10.43
CA ILE A 215 -10.92 0.84 -11.33
C ILE A 215 -11.50 0.66 -12.73
N VAL A 216 -12.49 1.49 -13.07
CA VAL A 216 -13.10 1.51 -14.41
C VAL A 216 -12.10 2.12 -15.40
N GLY A 217 -11.30 1.29 -16.08
CA GLY A 217 -10.42 1.81 -17.12
C GLY A 217 -9.33 0.91 -17.70
N LEU A 218 -9.66 -0.29 -18.21
CA LEU A 218 -8.90 -0.96 -19.29
C LEU A 218 -9.81 -1.76 -20.24
N GLN A 219 -11.03 -1.27 -20.50
CA GLN A 219 -11.80 -1.66 -21.69
C GLN A 219 -12.09 -0.41 -22.51
N GLY A 220 -11.36 -0.26 -23.62
CA GLY A 220 -11.49 0.86 -24.54
C GLY A 220 -10.52 0.83 -25.72
N GLY A 221 -10.07 -0.35 -26.14
CA GLY A 221 -9.44 -0.54 -27.44
C GLY A 221 -10.46 -1.07 -28.43
N GLN A 222 -11.40 -0.22 -28.87
CA GLN A 222 -12.21 -0.54 -30.04
C GLN A 222 -11.29 -0.51 -31.26
N ALA A 223 -11.28 -1.64 -31.97
CA ALA A 223 -10.83 -1.72 -33.34
C ALA A 223 -11.58 -0.71 -34.20
N TRP A 224 -10.85 0.19 -34.86
CA TRP A 224 -11.03 0.64 -36.24
C TRP A 224 -9.68 1.21 -36.73
#